data_AF-A0A7C1JII0-F1
#
_entry.id   AF-A0A7C1JII0-F1
#
_cell.length_a   1.000
_cell.length_b   1.000
_cell.length_c   1.000
_cell.angle_alpha   90.00
_cell.angle_beta   90.00
_cell.angle_gamma   90.00
#
_symmetry.space_group_name_H-M   'P 1'
#
loop_
_entity.id
_entity.type
_entity.pdbx_description
1 polymer ?
#
loop_
_entity_poly.entity_id
_entity_poly.type
_entity_poly.pdbx_seq_one_letter_code
_entity_poly.pdbx_strand_id
1 'polypeptide(L)'
;MNVRNASALTRRRSSFGKWVDQPDPTYRAPPFAIGLVRLSLTLCASILFLCAVSITYGGIIGLPTALRDIGFSNCQTPCFMDIEPGVTLWETARANLEARGVAVETNVASLNFGTRNDSAFMVSADGTHAGAIYVFLPPDRFSVGWLLELYGQPCGASIYPRTQVITLRYPAMIANLAMTAPFNANTSVTTLLFADLASPHGVIWSQCRDDITIRVINVHWRGFVPLQRLSRYYINEAPS
;
A
#
# COMPACT_ATOMS: atom_id res chain seq x y z
N MET A 1 -16.76 51.85 20.97
CA MET A 1 -18.15 51.37 21.08
C MET A 1 -18.15 50.04 21.80
N ASN A 2 -18.61 50.00 23.04
CA ASN A 2 -18.65 48.79 23.87
C ASN A 2 -19.97 48.05 23.64
N VAL A 3 -19.94 47.01 22.80
CA VAL A 3 -21.08 46.10 22.66
C VAL A 3 -21.03 45.11 23.83
N ARG A 4 -21.80 45.41 24.88
CA ARG A 4 -22.04 44.47 25.99
C ARG A 4 -23.03 43.40 25.51
N ASN A 5 -22.53 42.22 25.18
CA ASN A 5 -23.37 41.03 25.02
C ASN A 5 -23.89 40.63 26.41
N ALA A 6 -25.16 40.94 26.68
CA ALA A 6 -25.84 40.52 27.90
C ALA A 6 -26.20 39.04 27.77
N SER A 7 -25.39 38.17 28.34
CA SER A 7 -25.70 36.75 28.52
C SER A 7 -26.81 36.60 29.56
N ALA A 8 -28.03 36.31 29.12
CA ALA A 8 -29.13 35.92 30.00
C ALA A 8 -28.89 34.47 30.49
N LEU A 9 -28.14 34.32 31.58
CA LEU A 9 -27.98 33.05 32.29
C LEU A 9 -28.50 33.20 33.71
N THR A 10 -29.67 32.62 33.97
CA THR A 10 -30.31 32.60 35.28
C THR A 10 -29.68 31.48 36.12
N ARG A 11 -28.77 31.82 37.03
CA ARG A 11 -28.11 30.85 37.91
C ARG A 11 -29.06 30.32 38.99
N ARG A 12 -29.37 29.02 38.94
CA ARG A 12 -30.05 28.30 40.03
C ARG A 12 -29.06 27.38 40.76
N ARG A 13 -29.10 27.41 42.09
CA ARG A 13 -28.24 26.58 42.95
C ARG A 13 -28.89 25.20 43.11
N SER A 14 -28.23 24.14 42.62
CA SER A 14 -28.72 22.77 42.88
C SER A 14 -28.54 22.42 44.36
N SER A 15 -29.37 21.51 44.88
CA SER A 15 -29.31 21.02 46.27
C SER A 15 -27.96 20.38 46.66
N PHE A 16 -27.12 20.06 45.67
CA PHE A 16 -25.76 19.55 45.85
C PHE A 16 -24.68 20.65 45.81
N GLY A 17 -25.05 21.93 45.86
CA GLY A 17 -24.10 23.04 45.91
C GLY A 17 -23.35 23.34 44.60
N LYS A 18 -23.52 22.52 43.55
CA LYS A 18 -23.03 22.83 42.20
C LYS A 18 -24.02 23.75 41.47
N TRP A 19 -23.50 24.84 40.91
CA TRP A 19 -24.25 25.67 39.96
C TRP A 19 -24.42 24.87 38.68
N VAL A 20 -25.67 24.59 38.30
CA VAL A 20 -26.00 24.00 37.01
C VAL A 20 -26.65 25.11 36.22
N ASP A 21 -26.01 25.51 35.11
CA ASP A 21 -26.62 26.45 34.18
C ASP A 21 -27.85 25.75 33.56
N GLN A 22 -29.04 26.17 34.00
CA GLN A 22 -30.30 25.70 33.44
C GLN A 22 -30.60 26.54 32.21
N PRO A 23 -30.75 25.94 31.02
CA PRO A 23 -31.10 26.69 29.82
C PRO A 23 -32.43 27.40 30.05
N ASP A 24 -32.49 28.69 29.68
CA ASP A 24 -33.71 29.48 29.76
C ASP A 24 -34.82 28.78 28.94
N PRO A 25 -35.96 28.41 29.53
CA PRO A 25 -37.04 27.72 28.82
C PRO A 25 -37.64 28.56 27.68
N THR A 26 -37.34 29.87 27.62
CA THR A 26 -37.77 30.77 26.55
C THR A 26 -36.78 30.88 25.39
N TYR A 27 -35.59 30.29 25.51
CA TYR A 27 -34.59 30.34 24.45
C TYR A 27 -35.05 29.55 23.22
N ARG A 28 -35.54 30.25 22.20
CA ARG A 28 -35.73 29.70 20.86
C ARG A 28 -34.44 29.90 20.07
N ALA A 29 -33.79 28.80 19.71
CA ALA A 29 -32.66 28.86 18.79
C ALA A 29 -33.07 29.59 17.51
N PRO A 30 -32.22 30.49 16.97
CA PRO A 30 -32.52 31.16 15.71
C PRO A 30 -32.69 30.10 14.61
N PRO A 31 -33.65 30.27 13.68
CA PRO A 31 -33.97 29.27 12.66
C PRO A 31 -32.73 28.88 11.81
N PHE A 32 -31.77 29.79 11.67
CA PHE A 32 -30.48 29.53 11.00
C PHE A 32 -29.61 28.49 11.71
N ALA A 33 -29.61 28.43 13.05
CA ALA A 33 -28.83 27.45 13.80
C ALA A 33 -29.36 26.01 13.57
N ILE A 34 -30.69 25.86 13.47
CA ILE A 34 -31.33 24.58 13.19
C ILE A 34 -30.95 24.10 11.78
N GLY A 35 -30.89 25.01 10.80
CA GLY A 35 -30.46 24.71 9.43
C GLY A 35 -29.02 24.19 9.36
N LEU A 36 -28.08 24.85 10.04
CA LEU A 36 -26.67 24.44 10.05
C LEU A 36 -26.44 23.08 10.70
N VAL A 37 -27.13 22.80 11.82
CA VAL A 37 -27.05 21.49 12.49
C VAL A 37 -27.56 20.38 11.56
N ARG A 38 -28.68 20.60 10.86
CA ARG A 38 -29.21 19.63 9.89
C ARG A 38 -28.23 19.38 8.75
N LEU A 39 -27.67 20.43 8.15
CA LEU A 39 -26.70 20.32 7.07
C LEU A 39 -25.46 19.52 7.51
N SER A 40 -24.91 19.85 8.69
CA SER A 40 -23.75 19.15 9.25
C SER A 40 -24.03 17.66 9.49
N LEU A 41 -25.19 17.32 10.05
CA LEU A 41 -25.61 15.94 10.26
C LEU A 41 -25.77 15.20 8.93
N THR A 42 -26.39 15.83 7.93
CA THR A 42 -26.54 15.22 6.60
C THR A 42 -25.19 14.97 5.91
N LEU A 43 -24.24 15.89 6.05
CA LEU A 43 -22.91 15.77 5.45
C LEU A 43 -22.05 14.72 6.18
N CYS A 44 -22.17 14.64 7.51
CA CYS A 44 -21.52 13.59 8.29
C CYS A 44 -22.07 12.20 7.92
N ALA A 45 -23.40 12.07 7.85
CA ALA A 45 -24.06 10.83 7.46
C ALA A 45 -23.70 10.40 6.03
N SER A 46 -23.63 11.33 5.08
CA SER A 46 -23.26 11.00 3.70
C SER A 46 -21.80 10.58 3.58
N ILE A 47 -20.87 11.22 4.30
CA ILE A 47 -19.46 10.79 4.34
C ILE A 47 -19.34 9.38 4.92
N LEU A 48 -19.98 9.11 6.06
CA LEU A 48 -19.96 7.79 6.67
C LEU A 48 -20.56 6.71 5.74
N PHE A 49 -21.67 7.04 5.07
CA PHE A 49 -22.28 6.15 4.08
C PHE A 49 -21.33 5.88 2.90
N LEU A 50 -20.70 6.91 2.34
CA LEU A 50 -19.74 6.76 1.25
C LEU A 50 -18.53 5.93 1.69
N CYS A 51 -17.98 6.16 2.88
CA CYS A 51 -16.90 5.35 3.43
C CYS A 51 -17.34 3.87 3.60
N ALA A 52 -18.53 3.63 4.14
CA ALA A 52 -19.05 2.27 4.33
C ALA A 52 -19.27 1.55 3.00
N VAL A 53 -19.81 2.24 1.99
CA VAL A 53 -19.98 1.71 0.62
C VAL A 53 -18.62 1.45 -0.02
N SER A 54 -17.65 2.35 0.10
CA SER A 54 -16.30 2.12 -0.45
C SER A 54 -15.61 0.92 0.21
N ILE A 55 -15.74 0.75 1.53
CA ILE A 55 -15.17 -0.40 2.25
C ILE A 55 -15.85 -1.70 1.81
N THR A 56 -17.18 -1.74 1.74
CA THR A 56 -17.89 -2.95 1.30
C THR A 56 -17.62 -3.27 -0.16
N TYR A 57 -17.61 -2.27 -1.05
CA TYR A 57 -17.33 -2.47 -2.46
C TYR A 57 -15.88 -2.94 -2.69
N GLY A 58 -14.90 -2.37 -1.96
CA GLY A 58 -13.51 -2.82 -1.99
C GLY A 58 -13.31 -4.23 -1.41
N GLY A 59 -14.10 -4.62 -0.40
CA GLY A 59 -14.03 -5.98 0.16
C GLY A 59 -14.68 -7.06 -0.70
N ILE A 60 -15.71 -6.69 -1.49
CA ILE A 60 -16.44 -7.62 -2.37
C ILE A 60 -15.72 -7.81 -3.70
N ILE A 61 -15.09 -6.74 -4.22
CA ILE A 61 -14.17 -6.85 -5.35
C ILE A 61 -12.89 -7.47 -4.81
N GLY A 62 -12.87 -8.81 -4.70
CA GLY A 62 -11.62 -9.53 -4.51
C GLY A 62 -10.62 -9.18 -5.62
N LEU A 63 -9.35 -9.60 -5.48
CA LEU A 63 -8.32 -9.39 -6.51
C LEU A 63 -8.93 -9.49 -7.91
N PRO A 64 -8.70 -8.49 -8.79
CA PRO A 64 -9.11 -8.57 -10.17
C PRO A 64 -8.76 -9.94 -10.71
N THR A 65 -9.67 -10.55 -11.47
CA THR A 65 -9.45 -11.84 -12.10
C THR A 65 -8.09 -11.88 -12.80
N ALA A 66 -7.73 -10.78 -13.48
CA ALA A 66 -6.42 -10.60 -14.09
C ALA A 66 -5.21 -10.82 -13.17
N LEU A 67 -5.28 -10.43 -11.88
CA LEU A 67 -4.20 -10.66 -10.93
C LEU A 67 -4.14 -12.10 -10.46
N ARG A 68 -5.31 -12.70 -10.22
CA ARG A 68 -5.41 -14.13 -9.86
C ARG A 68 -4.91 -15.01 -11.00
N ASP A 69 -5.24 -14.66 -12.24
CA ASP A 69 -4.80 -15.36 -13.44
C ASP A 69 -3.28 -15.34 -13.62
N ILE A 70 -2.60 -14.30 -13.11
CA ILE A 70 -1.12 -14.21 -13.11
C ILE A 70 -0.51 -15.00 -11.95
N GLY A 71 -1.29 -15.31 -10.89
CA GLY A 71 -0.85 -16.09 -9.74
C GLY A 71 -0.91 -15.34 -8.41
N PHE A 72 -1.37 -14.09 -8.35
CA PHE A 72 -1.50 -13.41 -7.06
C PHE A 72 -2.67 -14.00 -6.25
N SER A 73 -2.45 -14.18 -4.96
CA SER A 73 -3.36 -14.84 -4.02
C SER A 73 -3.48 -14.05 -2.73
N ASN A 74 -4.54 -14.33 -1.95
CA ASN A 74 -4.79 -13.69 -0.66
C ASN A 74 -4.10 -14.51 0.44
N CYS A 75 -2.91 -14.08 0.80
CA CYS A 75 -2.06 -14.70 1.81
C CYS A 75 -1.88 -13.78 3.02
N GLN A 76 -1.43 -14.31 4.15
CA GLN A 76 -1.16 -13.48 5.33
C GLN A 76 0.07 -12.58 5.09
N THR A 77 1.05 -13.09 4.37
CA THR A 77 2.21 -12.35 3.85
C THR A 77 2.17 -12.30 2.33
N PRO A 78 2.84 -11.33 1.68
CA PRO A 78 2.92 -11.27 0.22
C PRO A 78 3.36 -12.62 -0.38
N CYS A 79 2.57 -13.15 -1.31
CA CYS A 79 2.75 -14.48 -1.88
C CYS A 79 2.48 -14.48 -3.38
N PHE A 80 2.96 -15.52 -4.05
CA PHE A 80 2.77 -15.70 -5.47
C PHE A 80 2.55 -17.18 -5.79
N MET A 81 1.49 -17.48 -6.54
CA MET A 81 1.01 -18.83 -6.87
C MET A 81 0.75 -19.70 -5.63
N ASP A 82 0.20 -19.08 -4.57
CA ASP A 82 -0.07 -19.71 -3.27
C ASP A 82 1.21 -20.17 -2.55
N ILE A 83 2.37 -19.56 -2.88
CA ILE A 83 3.66 -19.82 -2.24
C ILE A 83 4.06 -18.56 -1.46
N GLU A 84 4.17 -18.72 -0.14
CA GLU A 84 4.61 -17.70 0.82
C GLU A 84 6.11 -17.89 1.12
N PRO A 85 6.98 -16.94 0.72
CA PRO A 85 8.41 -16.98 1.01
C PRO A 85 8.72 -17.09 2.51
N GLY A 86 9.57 -18.06 2.86
CA GLY A 86 9.97 -18.38 4.22
C GLY A 86 8.90 -19.10 5.05
N VAL A 87 7.73 -19.41 4.48
CA VAL A 87 6.63 -20.09 5.17
C VAL A 87 6.26 -21.40 4.48
N THR A 88 6.13 -21.41 3.15
CA THR A 88 5.81 -22.62 2.39
C THR A 88 7.04 -23.52 2.29
N LEU A 89 6.91 -24.82 2.60
CA LEU A 89 7.97 -25.80 2.38
C LEU A 89 8.34 -25.89 0.90
N TRP A 90 9.63 -26.02 0.58
CA TRP A 90 10.10 -26.11 -0.81
C TRP A 90 9.48 -27.29 -1.55
N GLU A 91 9.30 -28.42 -0.87
CA GLU A 91 8.63 -29.60 -1.42
C GLU A 91 7.17 -29.33 -1.82
N THR A 92 6.44 -28.59 -0.99
CA THR A 92 5.06 -28.18 -1.28
C THR A 92 5.01 -27.17 -2.42
N ALA A 93 5.92 -26.19 -2.43
CA ALA A 93 6.04 -25.20 -3.49
C ALA A 93 6.37 -25.88 -4.83
N ARG A 94 7.35 -26.79 -4.85
CA ARG A 94 7.73 -27.60 -6.01
C ARG A 94 6.54 -28.37 -6.56
N ALA A 95 5.84 -29.14 -5.72
CA ALA A 95 4.69 -29.92 -6.17
C ALA A 95 3.57 -29.03 -6.76
N ASN A 96 3.32 -27.85 -6.17
CA ASN A 96 2.36 -26.88 -6.70
C ASN A 96 2.80 -26.32 -8.08
N LEU A 97 4.08 -25.99 -8.23
CA LEU A 97 4.64 -25.49 -9.48
C LEU A 97 4.63 -26.56 -10.59
N GLU A 98 5.04 -27.79 -10.28
CA GLU A 98 5.01 -28.93 -11.20
C GLU A 98 3.57 -29.24 -11.66
N ALA A 99 2.59 -29.18 -10.75
CA ALA A 99 1.18 -29.37 -11.09
C ALA A 99 0.64 -28.32 -12.08
N ARG A 100 1.32 -27.17 -12.20
CA ARG A 100 1.01 -26.09 -13.16
C ARG A 100 1.90 -26.14 -14.40
N GLY A 101 2.70 -27.21 -14.57
CA GLY A 101 3.58 -27.40 -15.72
C GLY A 101 4.85 -26.55 -15.70
N VAL A 102 5.23 -26.02 -14.53
CA VAL A 102 6.47 -25.26 -14.37
C VAL A 102 7.64 -26.22 -14.27
N ALA A 103 8.73 -25.95 -14.99
CA ALA A 103 9.97 -26.71 -14.86
C ALA A 103 10.66 -26.35 -13.54
N VAL A 104 10.91 -27.38 -12.71
CA VAL A 104 11.58 -27.24 -11.42
C VAL A 104 12.92 -27.97 -11.46
N GLU A 105 14.00 -27.23 -11.25
CA GLU A 105 15.33 -27.77 -10.96
C GLU A 105 15.51 -27.91 -9.44
N THR A 106 16.59 -28.55 -9.00
CA THR A 106 16.82 -28.92 -7.58
C THR A 106 16.56 -27.76 -6.60
N ASN A 107 17.02 -26.56 -6.93
CA ASN A 107 17.00 -25.39 -6.03
C ASN A 107 16.32 -24.16 -6.63
N VAL A 108 15.78 -24.29 -7.85
CA VAL A 108 15.16 -23.17 -8.57
C VAL A 108 14.04 -23.68 -9.46
N ALA A 109 12.94 -22.95 -9.51
CA ALA A 109 11.92 -23.14 -10.52
C ALA A 109 11.80 -21.88 -11.36
N SER A 110 11.69 -22.03 -12.68
CA SER A 110 11.55 -20.91 -13.61
C SER A 110 10.24 -21.03 -14.37
N LEU A 111 9.38 -20.03 -14.22
CA LEU A 111 8.14 -19.89 -14.98
C LEU A 111 8.35 -18.84 -16.06
N ASN A 112 8.34 -19.28 -17.32
CA ASN A 112 8.48 -18.40 -18.45
C ASN A 112 7.10 -18.00 -19.01
N PHE A 113 6.80 -16.70 -19.01
CA PHE A 113 5.57 -16.13 -19.60
C PHE A 113 5.72 -15.75 -21.10
N GLY A 114 6.72 -16.29 -21.82
CA GLY A 114 6.96 -16.05 -23.24
C GLY A 114 8.41 -15.65 -23.57
N THR A 115 8.63 -14.46 -24.13
CA THR A 115 9.95 -14.11 -24.70
C THR A 115 10.91 -13.42 -23.74
N ARG A 116 10.46 -12.84 -22.62
CA ARG A 116 11.33 -12.03 -21.71
C ARG A 116 10.91 -11.97 -20.23
N ASN A 117 9.89 -12.70 -19.80
CA ASN A 117 9.32 -12.55 -18.46
C ASN A 117 9.45 -13.87 -17.69
N ASP A 118 10.64 -14.13 -17.16
CA ASP A 118 10.92 -15.32 -16.37
C ASP A 118 10.71 -15.02 -14.90
N SER A 119 9.68 -15.60 -14.29
CA SER A 119 9.56 -15.60 -12.84
C SER A 119 10.41 -16.73 -12.27
N ALA A 120 11.13 -16.47 -11.19
CA ALA A 120 12.01 -17.44 -10.56
C ALA A 120 11.60 -17.65 -9.10
N PHE A 121 11.55 -18.91 -8.68
CA PHE A 121 11.34 -19.33 -7.30
C PHE A 121 12.61 -20.01 -6.84
N MET A 122 13.15 -19.60 -5.70
CA MET A 122 14.40 -20.16 -5.18
C MET A 122 14.11 -20.91 -3.88
N VAL A 123 14.91 -21.94 -3.58
CA VAL A 123 14.94 -22.51 -2.22
C VAL A 123 15.48 -21.47 -1.24
N SER A 124 14.94 -21.45 -0.01
CA SER A 124 15.42 -20.60 1.08
C SER A 124 16.83 -21.00 1.50
N ALA A 125 17.54 -20.06 2.14
CA ALA A 125 18.86 -20.35 2.71
C ALA A 125 18.84 -21.46 3.79
N ASP A 126 17.68 -21.75 4.38
CA ASP A 126 17.53 -22.86 5.31
C ASP A 126 17.45 -24.25 4.65
N GLY A 127 17.32 -24.30 3.32
CA GLY A 127 17.24 -25.52 2.52
C GLY A 127 15.91 -26.28 2.60
N THR A 128 14.91 -25.75 3.31
CA THR A 128 13.64 -26.44 3.60
C THR A 128 12.41 -25.66 3.14
N HIS A 129 12.45 -24.34 3.11
CA HIS A 129 11.34 -23.49 2.66
C HIS A 129 11.57 -22.93 1.26
N ALA A 130 10.49 -22.46 0.63
CA ALA A 130 10.58 -21.56 -0.51
C ALA A 130 11.18 -20.23 -0.04
N GLY A 131 12.25 -19.80 -0.70
CA GLY A 131 12.95 -18.56 -0.42
C GLY A 131 12.41 -17.41 -1.26
N ALA A 132 13.33 -16.62 -1.81
CA ALA A 132 12.99 -15.46 -2.61
C ALA A 132 12.22 -15.85 -3.88
N ILE A 133 11.24 -15.01 -4.24
CA ILE A 133 10.48 -15.14 -5.49
C ILE A 133 10.68 -13.87 -6.31
N TYR A 134 11.12 -14.01 -7.55
CA TYR A 134 11.26 -12.94 -8.52
C TYR A 134 10.14 -13.06 -9.54
N VAL A 135 9.36 -12.00 -9.72
CA VAL A 135 8.24 -11.99 -10.67
C VAL A 135 8.44 -10.86 -11.66
N PHE A 136 8.62 -11.21 -12.94
CA PHE A 136 8.66 -10.26 -14.03
C PHE A 136 7.26 -10.07 -14.59
N LEU A 137 6.79 -8.83 -14.57
CA LEU A 137 5.42 -8.49 -14.94
C LEU A 137 5.41 -7.89 -16.35
N PRO A 138 4.48 -8.33 -17.22
CA PRO A 138 4.26 -7.64 -18.48
C PRO A 138 3.90 -6.18 -18.22
N PRO A 139 4.36 -5.23 -19.07
CA PRO A 139 3.90 -3.86 -18.97
C PRO A 139 2.37 -3.80 -19.04
N ASP A 140 1.80 -2.83 -18.33
CA ASP A 140 0.37 -2.47 -18.36
C ASP A 140 -0.60 -3.47 -17.73
N ARG A 141 -0.11 -4.60 -17.20
CA ARG A 141 -0.94 -5.57 -16.47
C ARG A 141 -1.03 -5.29 -14.98
N PHE A 142 -0.02 -4.63 -14.42
CA PHE A 142 0.12 -4.44 -12.99
C PHE A 142 0.60 -3.02 -12.68
N SER A 143 -0.15 -2.30 -11.85
CA SER A 143 0.10 -0.89 -11.54
C SER A 143 0.44 -0.67 -10.07
N VAL A 144 1.02 0.49 -9.75
CA VAL A 144 1.25 0.90 -8.35
C VAL A 144 -0.05 0.89 -7.55
N GLY A 145 -1.17 1.29 -8.16
CA GLY A 145 -2.48 1.32 -7.51
C GLY A 145 -2.85 -0.07 -6.97
N TRP A 146 -2.65 -1.11 -7.78
CA TRP A 146 -2.87 -2.49 -7.36
C TRP A 146 -1.95 -2.90 -6.21
N LEU A 147 -0.67 -2.52 -6.24
CA LEU A 147 0.22 -2.78 -5.11
C LEU A 147 -0.25 -2.13 -3.82
N LEU A 148 -0.68 -0.86 -3.91
CA LEU A 148 -1.15 -0.11 -2.76
C LEU A 148 -2.44 -0.69 -2.17
N GLU A 149 -3.30 -1.20 -3.04
CA GLU A 149 -4.55 -1.86 -2.64
C GLU A 149 -4.28 -3.20 -1.95
N LEU A 150 -3.35 -4.01 -2.49
CA LEU A 150 -3.05 -5.34 -1.97
C LEU A 150 -2.20 -5.34 -0.71
N TYR A 151 -1.18 -4.49 -0.67
CA TYR A 151 -0.13 -4.55 0.35
C TYR A 151 -0.06 -3.29 1.22
N GLY A 152 -0.98 -2.34 0.99
CA GLY A 152 -0.98 -1.06 1.69
C GLY A 152 0.11 -0.12 1.19
N GLN A 153 0.47 0.85 2.03
CA GLN A 153 1.48 1.84 1.66
C GLN A 153 2.89 1.26 1.83
N PRO A 154 3.82 1.46 0.85
CA PRO A 154 5.21 1.11 1.05
C PRO A 154 5.80 1.97 2.17
N CYS A 155 6.80 1.46 2.87
CA CYS A 155 7.44 2.22 3.94
C CYS A 155 8.52 3.18 3.43
N GLY A 156 9.02 2.96 2.21
CA GLY A 156 9.99 3.84 1.55
C GLY A 156 10.02 3.66 0.03
N ALA A 157 10.79 4.52 -0.62
CA ALA A 157 11.13 4.40 -2.01
C ALA A 157 12.62 4.69 -2.22
N SER A 158 13.23 3.94 -3.13
CA SER A 158 14.62 4.10 -3.56
C SER A 158 14.63 4.53 -5.01
N ILE A 159 15.27 5.65 -5.31
CA ILE A 159 15.35 6.22 -6.66
C ILE A 159 16.76 5.96 -7.19
N TYR A 160 16.84 5.39 -8.38
CA TYR A 160 18.08 5.07 -9.10
C TYR A 160 18.16 5.93 -10.36
N PRO A 161 18.72 7.16 -10.29
CA PRO A 161 18.74 8.08 -11.43
C PRO A 161 19.48 7.51 -12.66
N ARG A 162 20.54 6.71 -12.44
CA ARG A 162 21.34 6.14 -13.52
C ARG A 162 20.60 5.11 -14.36
N THR A 163 19.82 4.26 -13.70
CA THR A 163 19.04 3.20 -14.38
C THR A 163 17.63 3.63 -14.69
N GLN A 164 17.22 4.84 -14.28
CA GLN A 164 15.87 5.35 -14.43
C GLN A 164 14.85 4.37 -13.81
N VAL A 165 15.14 3.87 -12.60
CA VAL A 165 14.27 2.97 -11.84
C VAL A 165 13.83 3.63 -10.53
N ILE A 166 12.58 3.42 -10.17
CA ILE A 166 12.05 3.68 -8.83
C ILE A 166 11.71 2.32 -8.22
N THR A 167 12.19 2.06 -7.01
CA THR A 167 11.84 0.87 -6.24
C THR A 167 10.98 1.28 -5.06
N LEU A 168 9.74 0.79 -5.01
CA LEU A 168 8.91 0.87 -3.82
C LEU A 168 9.28 -0.26 -2.86
N ARG A 169 9.40 0.05 -1.58
CA ARG A 169 9.90 -0.89 -0.56
C ARG A 169 8.83 -1.18 0.49
N TYR A 170 8.56 -2.47 0.67
CA TYR A 170 7.69 -3.04 1.70
C TYR A 170 8.52 -3.95 2.62
N PRO A 171 8.04 -4.28 3.82
CA PRO A 171 8.78 -5.12 4.76
C PRO A 171 9.24 -6.49 4.21
N ALA A 172 8.43 -7.13 3.37
CA ALA A 172 8.70 -8.46 2.82
C ALA A 172 8.76 -8.49 1.28
N MET A 173 8.78 -7.31 0.62
CA MET A 173 8.70 -7.22 -0.83
C MET A 173 9.28 -5.91 -1.34
N ILE A 174 9.90 -5.94 -2.51
CA ILE A 174 10.22 -4.73 -3.28
C ILE A 174 9.54 -4.77 -4.63
N ALA A 175 9.18 -3.59 -5.15
CA ALA A 175 8.56 -3.43 -6.45
C ALA A 175 9.34 -2.43 -7.28
N ASN A 176 9.83 -2.85 -8.45
CA ASN A 176 10.58 -2.01 -9.37
C ASN A 176 9.65 -1.44 -10.44
N LEU A 177 9.87 -0.17 -10.76
CA LEU A 177 9.12 0.59 -11.74
C LEU A 177 10.06 1.39 -12.61
N ALA A 178 9.69 1.57 -13.88
CA ALA A 178 10.34 2.55 -14.73
C ALA A 178 10.09 3.97 -14.20
N MET A 179 11.14 4.79 -14.16
CA MET A 179 11.04 6.19 -13.80
C MET A 179 10.41 6.95 -14.96
N THR A 180 9.09 7.13 -14.88
CA THR A 180 8.30 7.88 -15.88
C THR A 180 7.71 9.16 -15.28
N ALA A 181 7.36 10.10 -16.14
CA ALA A 181 6.57 11.27 -15.78
C ALA A 181 5.29 11.29 -16.62
N PRO A 182 4.09 11.26 -16.02
CA PRO A 182 3.79 11.34 -14.58
C PRO A 182 3.94 9.99 -13.83
N PHE A 183 4.51 10.04 -12.62
CA PHE A 183 4.47 8.93 -11.65
C PHE A 183 3.16 9.01 -10.84
N ASN A 184 2.29 8.00 -10.95
CA ASN A 184 0.97 7.96 -10.31
C ASN A 184 0.51 6.50 -10.06
N ALA A 185 -0.74 6.31 -9.61
CA ALA A 185 -1.30 4.99 -9.33
C ALA A 185 -1.38 4.08 -10.56
N ASN A 186 -1.38 4.62 -11.77
CA ASN A 186 -1.41 3.85 -13.02
C ASN A 186 0.00 3.50 -13.53
N THR A 187 1.07 3.95 -12.86
CA THR A 187 2.43 3.60 -13.26
C THR A 187 2.63 2.08 -13.20
N SER A 188 3.08 1.50 -14.31
CA SER A 188 3.29 0.06 -14.45
C SER A 188 4.47 -0.42 -13.60
N VAL A 189 4.28 -1.53 -12.91
CA VAL A 189 5.31 -2.25 -12.16
C VAL A 189 5.97 -3.24 -13.10
N THR A 190 7.29 -3.25 -13.16
CA THR A 190 8.04 -4.13 -14.07
C THR A 190 8.48 -5.42 -13.39
N THR A 191 8.80 -5.36 -12.10
CA THR A 191 9.31 -6.51 -11.36
C THR A 191 8.87 -6.45 -9.91
N LEU A 192 8.52 -7.59 -9.34
CA LEU A 192 8.39 -7.79 -7.91
C LEU A 192 9.46 -8.75 -7.43
N LEU A 193 9.97 -8.49 -6.23
CA LEU A 193 10.81 -9.44 -5.50
C LEU A 193 10.21 -9.61 -4.11
N PHE A 194 9.84 -10.84 -3.79
CA PHE A 194 9.42 -11.26 -2.47
C PHE A 194 10.64 -11.79 -1.70
N ALA A 195 10.83 -11.30 -0.47
CA ALA A 195 12.01 -11.60 0.33
C ALA A 195 11.91 -12.98 0.99
N ASP A 196 13.04 -13.67 1.12
CA ASP A 196 13.16 -14.90 1.91
C ASP A 196 13.06 -14.59 3.42
N LEU A 197 11.91 -14.88 4.03
CA LEU A 197 11.66 -14.59 5.44
C LEU A 197 12.25 -15.64 6.40
N ALA A 198 12.61 -16.83 5.90
CA ALA A 198 13.16 -17.90 6.73
C ALA A 198 14.68 -17.78 6.89
N SER A 199 15.36 -17.05 6.00
CA SER A 199 16.81 -16.90 6.06
C SER A 199 17.25 -16.02 7.25
N PRO A 200 18.02 -16.56 8.22
CA PRO A 200 18.52 -15.79 9.37
C PRO A 200 19.58 -14.74 8.96
N HIS A 201 20.20 -14.94 7.80
CA HIS A 201 21.10 -14.00 7.15
C HIS A 201 20.43 -13.31 5.96
N GLY A 202 19.14 -13.56 5.74
CA GLY A 202 18.39 -13.09 4.58
C GLY A 202 18.62 -11.62 4.52
N VAL A 203 19.41 -11.19 3.54
CA VAL A 203 20.02 -9.86 3.45
C VAL A 203 18.96 -8.89 3.88
N ILE A 204 19.03 -8.43 5.14
CA ILE A 204 18.04 -7.52 5.68
C ILE A 204 18.48 -6.20 5.07
N TRP A 205 18.18 -6.04 3.77
CA TRP A 205 17.95 -4.73 3.19
C TRP A 205 17.15 -4.03 4.26
N SER A 206 17.65 -2.90 4.79
CA SER A 206 16.85 -2.17 5.74
C SER A 206 15.49 -1.99 5.07
N GLN A 207 14.43 -2.52 5.71
CA GLN A 207 13.20 -2.90 4.98
C GLN A 207 12.63 -1.76 4.15
N CYS A 208 12.96 -0.52 4.55
CA CYS A 208 12.50 0.71 3.96
C CYS A 208 13.59 1.55 3.27
N ARG A 209 14.85 1.10 3.20
CA ARG A 209 15.95 1.82 2.52
C ARG A 209 16.95 0.89 1.83
N ASP A 210 17.44 1.31 0.67
CA ASP A 210 18.59 0.67 0.04
C ASP A 210 19.87 1.31 0.58
N ASP A 211 20.55 0.60 1.49
CA ASP A 211 21.84 1.04 2.03
C ASP A 211 23.03 0.33 1.36
N ILE A 212 22.78 -0.50 0.34
CA ILE A 212 23.80 -1.28 -0.38
C ILE A 212 24.20 -0.56 -1.68
N THR A 213 23.23 0.01 -2.39
CA THR A 213 23.50 0.66 -3.69
C THR A 213 24.08 2.07 -3.51
N ILE A 214 25.26 2.30 -4.10
CA ILE A 214 25.90 3.62 -4.12
C ILE A 214 25.06 4.61 -4.95
N ARG A 215 24.89 5.84 -4.44
CA ARG A 215 24.14 6.95 -5.08
C ARG A 215 22.64 6.68 -5.27
N VAL A 216 22.06 5.75 -4.50
CA VAL A 216 20.61 5.62 -4.40
C VAL A 216 20.05 6.72 -3.51
N ILE A 217 18.89 7.27 -3.90
CA ILE A 217 18.20 8.28 -3.09
C ILE A 217 17.04 7.60 -2.38
N ASN A 218 17.18 7.44 -1.07
CA ASN A 218 16.14 6.87 -0.23
C ASN A 218 15.22 7.97 0.30
N VAL A 219 13.91 7.76 0.15
CA VAL A 219 12.88 8.67 0.68
C VAL A 219 11.82 7.87 1.40
N HIS A 220 11.29 8.41 2.48
CA HIS A 220 10.07 7.87 3.09
C HIS A 220 8.89 8.07 2.14
N TRP A 221 8.02 7.07 2.07
CA TRP A 221 6.80 7.19 1.30
C TRP A 221 5.90 8.27 1.91
N ARG A 222 5.46 9.22 1.08
CA ARG A 222 4.53 10.30 1.43
C ARG A 222 3.50 10.52 0.31
N GLY A 223 3.23 9.47 -0.47
CA GLY A 223 2.39 9.54 -1.67
C GLY A 223 3.14 9.89 -2.95
N PHE A 224 2.39 10.08 -4.03
CA PHE A 224 2.93 10.25 -5.39
C PHE A 224 3.58 11.62 -5.64
N VAL A 225 3.05 12.70 -5.05
CA VAL A 225 3.46 14.08 -5.38
C VAL A 225 4.96 14.32 -5.10
N PRO A 226 5.52 13.93 -3.94
CA PRO A 226 6.96 14.09 -3.70
C PRO A 226 7.83 13.29 -4.67
N LEU A 227 7.44 12.06 -4.97
CA LEU A 227 8.17 11.20 -5.92
C LEU A 227 8.12 11.74 -7.34
N GLN A 228 6.98 12.28 -7.76
CA GLN A 228 6.82 12.89 -9.08
C GLN A 228 7.71 14.12 -9.27
N ARG A 229 7.95 14.91 -8.21
CA ARG A 229 8.89 16.04 -8.27
C ARG A 229 10.32 15.56 -8.45
N LEU A 230 10.72 14.54 -7.68
CA LEU A 230 12.06 13.96 -7.77
C LEU A 230 12.28 13.28 -9.13
N SER A 231 11.32 12.51 -9.62
CA SER A 231 11.45 11.84 -10.93
C SER A 231 11.63 12.85 -12.06
N ARG A 232 10.84 13.93 -12.08
CA ARG A 232 11.02 15.02 -13.07
C ARG A 232 12.39 15.66 -13.00
N TYR A 233 12.90 15.89 -11.79
CA TYR A 233 14.23 16.47 -11.60
C TYR A 233 15.32 15.58 -12.22
N TYR A 234 15.33 14.29 -11.89
CA TYR A 234 16.36 13.36 -12.39
C TYR A 234 16.20 12.95 -13.84
N ILE A 235 14.99 12.95 -14.39
CA ILE A 235 14.77 12.76 -15.83
C ILE A 235 15.38 13.93 -16.61
N ASN A 236 15.21 15.16 -16.12
CA ASN A 236 15.71 16.36 -16.81
C ASN A 236 17.23 16.58 -16.66
N GLU A 237 17.84 16.06 -15.59
CA GLU A 237 19.28 16.18 -15.35
C GLU A 237 20.10 14.98 -15.83
N ALA A 238 19.47 13.97 -16.43
CA ALA A 238 20.19 12.81 -16.94
C ALA A 238 21.15 13.25 -18.05
N PRO A 239 22.48 13.07 -17.89
CA PRO A 239 23.43 13.38 -18.95
C PRO A 239 23.10 12.51 -20.15
N SER A 240 22.84 13.16 -21.30
CA SER A 240 22.61 12.54 -22.60
C SER A 240 23.81 11.72 -23.06
#